data_AF-G9L4K6-F1
#
_entry.id   AF-G9L4K6-F1
#
_cell.length_a   1.000
_cell.length_b   1.000
_cell.length_c   1.000
_cell.angle_alpha   90.00
_cell.angle_beta   90.00
_cell.angle_gamma   90.00
#
_symmetry.space_group_name_H-M   'P 1'
#
loop_
_entity.id
_entity.type
_entity.pdbx_description
1 polymer ?
#
loop_
_entity_poly.entity_id
_entity_poly.type
_entity_poly.pdbx_seq_one_letter_code
_entity_poly.pdbx_strand_id
1 'polypeptide(L)'
;VRGSDPSHLVYIDNAGNLQHPEDKLNFRLLEGITGFPESAVQVLASGCLQKLLLLSLRMDPVFWESQGGRQGLKQVLQTLERRGQVLLEHIRKH
;
A
#
# COMPACT_ATOMS: atom_id res chain seq x y z
N VAL A 1 10.06 -11.88 -20.65
CA VAL A 1 9.22 -11.97 -19.44
C VAL A 1 9.40 -13.37 -18.88
N ARG A 2 10.13 -13.50 -17.76
CA ARG A 2 10.74 -14.76 -17.31
C ARG A 2 9.77 -15.54 -16.42
N GLY A 3 9.43 -16.78 -16.81
CA GLY A 3 9.15 -17.92 -15.92
C GLY A 3 8.19 -17.78 -14.74
N SER A 4 7.26 -16.83 -14.74
CA SER A 4 6.21 -16.75 -13.72
C SER A 4 5.08 -17.72 -14.06
N ASP A 5 4.49 -18.35 -13.05
CA ASP A 5 3.22 -19.08 -13.20
C ASP A 5 2.21 -18.13 -13.87
N PRO A 6 1.65 -18.49 -15.05
CA PRO A 6 0.73 -17.62 -15.79
C PRO A 6 -0.55 -17.32 -15.01
N SER A 7 -0.82 -18.05 -13.92
CA SER A 7 -2.00 -17.90 -13.07
C SER A 7 -1.85 -16.81 -12.01
N HIS A 8 -0.65 -16.25 -11.82
CA HIS A 8 -0.40 -15.22 -10.81
C HIS A 8 -0.39 -13.81 -11.39
N LEU A 9 -1.20 -12.93 -10.79
CA LEU A 9 -1.17 -11.50 -11.10
C LEU A 9 0.19 -10.92 -10.71
N VAL A 10 0.77 -10.15 -11.63
CA VAL A 10 1.99 -9.38 -11.41
C VAL A 10 1.64 -7.90 -11.33
N TYR A 11 2.22 -7.20 -10.34
CA TYR A 11 2.08 -5.75 -10.20
C TYR A 11 3.14 -5.06 -11.06
N ILE A 12 2.77 -4.70 -12.28
CA ILE A 12 3.64 -3.97 -13.23
C ILE A 12 3.09 -2.57 -13.48
N ASP A 13 3.96 -1.68 -13.97
CA ASP A 13 3.62 -0.29 -14.31
C ASP A 13 3.01 0.51 -13.14
N ASN A 14 3.55 0.29 -11.94
CA ASN A 14 3.18 1.02 -10.72
C ASN A 14 3.78 2.44 -10.69
N ALA A 15 3.37 3.31 -11.61
CA ALA A 15 3.69 4.75 -11.57
C ALA A 15 2.78 5.47 -10.55
N GLY A 16 2.95 5.13 -9.27
CA GLY A 16 2.11 5.65 -8.19
C GLY A 16 2.22 7.17 -8.01
N ASN A 17 1.09 7.84 -7.78
CA ASN A 17 1.06 9.26 -7.44
C ASN A 17 1.00 9.43 -5.90
N LEU A 18 2.11 9.88 -5.32
CA LEU A 18 2.28 10.06 -3.87
C LEU A 18 1.46 11.25 -3.30
N GLN A 19 0.86 12.08 -4.15
CA GLN A 19 0.10 13.28 -3.76
C GLN A 19 -1.41 13.01 -3.71
N HIS A 20 -1.87 11.79 -3.99
CA HIS A 20 -3.31 11.51 -3.97
C HIS A 20 -3.92 11.66 -2.56
N PRO A 21 -5.07 12.35 -2.43
CA PRO A 21 -5.69 12.63 -1.15
C PRO A 21 -6.32 11.38 -0.54
N GLU A 22 -6.35 11.32 0.79
CA GLU A 22 -6.75 10.14 1.58
C GLU A 22 -8.05 9.46 1.10
N ASP A 23 -9.05 10.27 0.75
CA ASP A 23 -10.41 9.89 0.32
C ASP A 23 -10.49 9.24 -1.07
N LYS A 24 -9.39 9.23 -1.84
CA LYS A 24 -9.33 8.59 -3.16
C LYS A 24 -9.20 7.06 -3.07
N LEU A 25 -10.15 6.41 -2.39
CA LEU A 25 -10.32 4.95 -2.35
C LEU A 25 -11.56 4.56 -3.14
N ASN A 26 -11.47 3.46 -3.91
CA ASN A 26 -12.59 2.91 -4.66
C ASN A 26 -12.68 1.40 -4.41
N PHE A 27 -13.77 0.98 -3.77
CA PHE A 27 -14.00 -0.41 -3.36
C PHE A 27 -14.73 -1.25 -4.40
N ARG A 28 -15.02 -0.72 -5.60
CA ARG A 28 -15.76 -1.44 -6.65
C ARG A 28 -15.12 -2.78 -7.01
N LEU A 29 -13.80 -2.88 -6.97
CA LEU A 29 -13.08 -4.15 -7.25
C LEU A 29 -13.23 -5.19 -6.15
N LEU A 30 -13.71 -4.80 -4.96
CA LEU A 30 -13.93 -5.71 -3.83
C LEU A 30 -15.38 -6.21 -3.77
N GLU A 31 -16.27 -5.72 -4.64
CA GLU A 31 -17.66 -6.18 -4.69
C GLU A 31 -17.73 -7.68 -5.00
N GLY A 32 -18.36 -8.45 -4.11
CA GLY A 32 -18.48 -9.91 -4.24
C GLY A 32 -17.22 -10.69 -3.82
N ILE A 33 -16.15 -10.03 -3.39
CA ILE A 33 -14.96 -10.68 -2.84
C ILE A 33 -15.18 -10.96 -1.35
N THR A 34 -15.04 -12.23 -0.96
CA THR A 34 -15.24 -12.70 0.43
C THR A 34 -13.97 -13.20 1.10
N GLY A 35 -12.86 -13.25 0.36
CA GLY A 35 -11.58 -13.76 0.83
C GLY A 35 -10.45 -12.77 0.58
N PHE A 36 -9.67 -12.49 1.61
CA PHE A 36 -8.52 -11.59 1.55
C PHE A 36 -7.26 -12.34 2.02
N PRO A 37 -6.08 -12.07 1.43
CA PRO A 37 -4.84 -12.69 1.87
C PRO A 37 -4.53 -12.35 3.33
N GLU A 38 -4.44 -13.37 4.18
CA GLU A 38 -4.27 -13.20 5.63
C GLU A 38 -3.06 -12.33 5.98
N SER A 39 -1.92 -12.56 5.31
CA SER A 39 -0.69 -11.80 5.55
C SER A 39 -0.85 -10.31 5.28
N ALA A 40 -1.60 -9.93 4.25
CA ALA A 40 -1.88 -8.53 3.95
C ALA A 40 -2.80 -7.91 5.01
N VAL A 41 -3.85 -8.63 5.41
CA VAL A 41 -4.78 -8.16 6.45
C VAL A 41 -4.06 -7.99 7.80
N GLN A 42 -3.14 -8.90 8.15
CA GLN A 42 -2.33 -8.80 9.37
C GLN A 42 -1.44 -7.55 9.36
N VAL A 43 -0.83 -7.19 8.23
CA VAL A 43 -0.05 -5.94 8.11
C VAL A 43 -0.94 -4.72 8.38
N LEU A 44 -2.13 -4.65 7.78
CA LEU A 44 -3.06 -3.54 8.00
C LEU A 44 -3.51 -3.48 9.47
N ALA A 45 -3.84 -4.63 10.07
CA ALA A 45 -4.29 -4.73 11.45
C ALA A 45 -3.19 -4.41 12.47
N SER A 46 -1.92 -4.54 12.09
CA SER A 46 -0.79 -4.26 12.98
C SER A 46 -0.56 -2.77 13.27
N GLY A 47 -1.12 -1.85 12.47
CA GLY A 47 -0.83 -0.42 12.54
C GLY A 47 0.63 -0.05 12.26
N CYS A 48 1.40 -0.97 11.64
CA CYS A 48 2.83 -0.80 11.37
C CYS A 48 3.14 -0.48 9.90
N LEU A 49 2.13 -0.25 9.05
CA LEU A 49 2.33 -0.08 7.60
C LEU A 49 3.28 1.08 7.30
N GLN A 50 3.10 2.24 7.92
CA GLN A 50 3.98 3.39 7.80
C GLN A 50 5.43 3.06 8.19
N LYS A 51 5.63 2.34 9.30
CA LYS A 51 6.97 1.96 9.77
C LYS A 51 7.65 1.01 8.79
N LEU A 52 6.93 0.01 8.30
CA LEU A 52 7.44 -0.98 7.34
C LEU A 52 7.80 -0.33 6.01
N LEU A 53 6.93 0.55 5.49
CA LEU A 53 7.21 1.32 4.27
C LEU A 53 8.42 2.22 4.44
N LEU A 54 8.56 2.92 5.57
CA LEU A 54 9.71 3.78 5.83
C LEU A 54 11.04 2.99 5.80
N LEU A 55 11.07 1.81 6.43
CA LEU A 55 12.24 0.94 6.43
C LEU A 55 12.58 0.43 5.03
N SER A 56 11.57 0.03 4.26
CA SER A 56 11.74 -0.45 2.89
C SER A 56 12.22 0.65 1.94
N LEU A 57 11.56 1.81 1.93
CA LEU A 57 11.89 2.92 1.02
C LEU A 57 13.28 3.53 1.29
N ARG A 58 13.78 3.45 2.52
CA ARG A 58 15.14 3.91 2.86
C ARG A 58 16.23 3.05 2.21
N MET A 59 15.92 1.81 1.82
CA MET A 59 16.90 0.90 1.21
C MET A 59 17.31 1.32 -0.21
N ASP A 60 16.53 2.17 -0.88
CA ASP A 60 16.87 2.77 -2.17
C ASP A 60 17.33 4.23 -1.95
N PRO A 61 18.63 4.53 -1.98
CA PRO A 61 19.14 5.87 -1.75
C PRO A 61 18.67 6.88 -2.80
N VAL A 62 18.56 6.46 -4.07
CA VAL A 62 18.18 7.34 -5.18
C VAL A 62 16.73 7.78 -5.00
N PHE A 63 15.84 6.83 -4.73
CA PHE A 63 14.46 7.16 -4.41
C PHE A 63 14.39 8.00 -3.13
N TRP A 64 15.00 7.54 -2.05
CA TRP A 64 14.94 8.19 -0.74
C TRP A 64 15.35 9.67 -0.79
N GLU A 65 16.47 9.98 -1.42
CA GLU A 65 16.97 11.34 -1.57
C GLU A 65 16.07 12.18 -2.48
N SER A 66 15.61 11.62 -3.60
CA SER A 66 14.69 12.31 -4.52
C SER A 66 13.37 12.75 -3.86
N GLN A 67 12.94 12.01 -2.83
CA GLN A 67 11.72 12.30 -2.07
C GLN A 67 11.97 13.21 -0.85
N GLY A 68 13.17 13.76 -0.67
CA GLY A 68 13.50 14.59 0.52
C GLY A 68 13.60 13.77 1.82
N GLY A 69 13.92 12.48 1.69
CA GLY A 69 14.07 11.53 2.77
C GLY A 69 12.82 11.40 3.65
N ARG A 70 13.03 11.23 4.96
CA ARG A 70 11.94 11.02 5.92
C ARG A 70 10.92 12.16 5.91
N GLN A 71 11.37 13.40 5.76
CA GLN A 71 10.49 14.55 5.86
C GLN A 71 9.58 14.66 4.64
N GLY A 72 10.10 14.48 3.42
CA GLY A 72 9.26 14.55 2.23
C GLY A 72 8.34 13.33 2.07
N LEU A 73 8.70 12.17 2.64
CA LEU A 73 7.81 11.00 2.68
C LEU A 73 6.77 11.03 3.81
N LYS A 74 6.89 11.95 4.78
CA LYS A 74 6.04 11.95 6.00
C LYS A 74 4.55 11.96 5.67
N GLN A 75 4.12 12.84 4.78
CA GLN A 75 2.71 13.01 4.44
C GLN A 75 2.16 11.78 3.71
N VAL A 76 2.85 11.29 2.67
CA VAL A 76 2.37 10.12 1.92
C VAL A 76 2.30 8.86 2.79
N LEU A 77 3.26 8.65 3.68
CA LEU A 77 3.24 7.52 4.60
C LEU A 77 2.06 7.59 5.57
N GLN A 78 1.72 8.77 6.08
CA GLN A 78 0.53 8.97 6.92
C GLN A 78 -0.77 8.73 6.12
N THR A 79 -0.83 9.21 4.88
CA THR A 79 -1.98 8.96 3.99
C THR A 79 -2.16 7.48 3.70
N LEU A 80 -1.07 6.75 3.43
CA LEU A 80 -1.12 5.31 3.18
C LEU A 80 -1.55 4.51 4.41
N GLU A 81 -1.07 4.88 5.60
CA GLU A 81 -1.52 4.26 6.86
C GLU A 81 -3.04 4.43 7.04
N ARG A 82 -3.55 5.66 6.90
CA ARG A 82 -4.98 5.94 7.06
C ARG A 82 -5.84 5.20 6.02
N ARG A 83 -5.39 5.18 4.76
CA ARG A 83 -6.05 4.39 3.72
C ARG A 83 -6.07 2.89 4.04
N GLY A 84 -4.98 2.38 4.62
CA GLY A 84 -4.91 1.01 5.12
C GLY A 84 -5.96 0.72 6.20
N GLN A 85 -6.19 1.67 7.12
CA GLN A 85 -7.24 1.57 8.14
C GLN A 85 -8.65 1.58 7.53
N VAL A 86 -8.94 2.49 6.59
CA VAL A 86 -10.24 2.52 5.90
C VAL A 86 -10.50 1.22 5.13
N LEU A 87 -9.48 0.69 4.44
CA LEU A 87 -9.58 -0.61 3.76
C LEU A 87 -9.84 -1.76 4.75
N LEU A 88 -9.14 -1.79 5.88
CA LEU A 88 -9.33 -2.80 6.91
C LEU A 88 -10.75 -2.73 7.52
N GLU A 89 -11.27 -1.53 7.75
CA GLU A 89 -12.66 -1.36 8.18
C GLU A 89 -13.66 -1.87 7.15
N HIS A 90 -13.40 -1.62 5.86
CA HIS A 90 -14.25 -2.14 4.78
C HIS A 90 -14.28 -3.68 4.77
N ILE A 91 -13.10 -4.31 4.86
CA ILE A 91 -12.91 -5.78 4.92
C ILE A 91 -13.60 -6.40 6.15
N ARG A 92 -13.69 -5.68 7.27
CA ARG A 92 -14.36 -6.19 8.48
C ARG A 92 -15.89 -6.09 8.41
N LYS A 93 -16.42 -5.20 7.57
CA LYS A 93 -17.86 -4.93 7.46
C LYS A 93 -18.55 -5.78 6.38
N HIS A 94 -17.81 -6.28 5.40
CA HIS A 94 -18.30 -7.01 4.23
C HIS A 94 -17.51 -8.31 4.06
#